data_AF-A0A3D5S5J2-F1
#
_entry.id   AF-A0A3D5S5J2-F1
#
_cell.length_a   1.000
_cell.length_b   1.000
_cell.length_c   1.000
_cell.angle_alpha   90.00
_cell.angle_beta   90.00
_cell.angle_gamma   90.00
#
_symmetry.space_group_name_H-M   'P 1'
#
loop_
_entity.id
_entity.type
_entity.pdbx_description
1 polymer ?
#
loop_
_entity_poly.entity_id
_entity_poly.type
_entity_poly.pdbx_seq_one_letter_code
_entity_poly.pdbx_strand_id
1 'polypeptide(L)'
;MVEVLIEVHVLEAKVKKLYLSRDSSKVVYNHYEKMLFDDLGISQEQYTESLAFYVDQIDQMQGIYDQVVDSLLDRQKSGNVNSGNIN
;
A
#
# COMPACT_ATOMS: atom_id res chain seq x y z
N MET A 1 11.34 -1.12 0.56
CA MET A 1 10.41 0.01 0.80
C MET A 1 9.41 0.23 -0.32
N VAL A 2 9.81 0.28 -1.60
CA VAL A 2 8.85 0.41 -2.74
C VAL A 2 7.72 -0.63 -2.66
N GLU A 3 8.05 -1.92 -2.57
CA GLU A 3 7.07 -3.02 -2.46
C GLU A 3 6.15 -2.87 -1.24
N VAL A 4 6.70 -2.53 -0.08
CA VAL A 4 5.95 -2.31 1.16
C VAL A 4 4.88 -1.22 0.97
N LEU A 5 5.26 -0.07 0.41
CA LEU A 5 4.34 1.05 0.19
C LEU A 5 3.26 0.71 -0.84
N ILE A 6 3.60 -0.05 -1.89
CA ILE A 6 2.64 -0.54 -2.86
C ILE A 6 1.58 -1.42 -2.16
N GLU A 7 2.01 -2.40 -1.37
CA GLU A 7 1.08 -3.32 -0.72
C GLU A 7 0.25 -2.65 0.38
N VAL A 8 0.83 -1.70 1.12
CA VAL A 8 0.09 -0.86 2.09
C VAL A 8 -1.03 -0.08 1.38
N HIS A 9 -0.74 0.62 0.28
CA HIS A 9 -1.77 1.35 -0.46
C HIS A 9 -2.84 0.44 -1.07
N VAL A 10 -2.45 -0.76 -1.52
CA VAL A 10 -3.40 -1.78 -1.98
C VAL A 10 -4.30 -2.24 -0.84
N LEU A 11 -3.74 -2.46 0.35
CA LEU A 11 -4.51 -2.81 1.54
C LEU A 11 -5.50 -1.69 1.92
N GLU A 12 -5.06 -0.44 1.98
CA GLU A 12 -5.92 0.72 2.23
C GLU A 12 -7.09 0.77 1.23
N ALA A 13 -6.80 0.58 -0.06
CA ALA A 13 -7.81 0.56 -1.10
C ALA A 13 -8.80 -0.61 -0.95
N LYS A 14 -8.33 -1.79 -0.56
CA LYS A 14 -9.17 -2.97 -0.27
C LYS A 14 -10.10 -2.70 0.92
N VAL A 15 -9.58 -2.18 2.03
CA VAL A 15 -10.37 -1.86 3.23
C VAL A 15 -11.39 -0.77 2.92
N LYS A 16 -11.01 0.28 2.18
CA LYS A 16 -11.92 1.36 1.75
C LYS A 16 -13.11 0.84 0.93
N LYS A 17 -12.91 -0.20 0.11
CA LYS A 17 -13.97 -0.85 -0.68
C LYS A 17 -14.96 -1.66 0.15
N LEU A 18 -14.70 -1.89 1.44
CA LEU A 18 -15.63 -2.61 2.33
C LEU A 18 -16.76 -1.72 2.87
N TYR A 19 -16.71 -0.39 2.66
CA TYR A 19 -17.73 0.57 3.09
C TYR A 19 -18.12 0.45 4.58
N LEU A 20 -17.14 0.14 5.43
CA LEU A 20 -17.34 -0.02 6.88
C LEU A 20 -17.32 1.32 7.61
N SER A 21 -17.82 1.33 8.86
CA SER A 21 -17.61 2.48 9.76
C SER A 21 -16.11 2.76 9.97
N ARG A 22 -15.76 3.96 10.45
CA ARG A 22 -14.36 4.34 10.70
C ARG A 22 -13.67 3.37 11.66
N ASP A 23 -14.33 3.06 12.78
CA ASP A 23 -13.75 2.20 13.81
C ASP A 23 -13.62 0.75 13.32
N SER A 24 -14.64 0.25 12.61
CA SER A 24 -14.60 -1.06 11.98
C SER A 24 -13.50 -1.16 10.91
N SER A 25 -13.36 -0.13 10.07
CA SER A 25 -12.30 -0.08 9.05
C SER A 25 -10.91 -0.13 9.67
N LYS A 26 -10.70 0.58 10.79
CA LYS A 26 -9.43 0.58 11.52
C LYS A 26 -9.09 -0.82 12.07
N VAL A 27 -10.06 -1.51 12.67
CA VAL A 27 -9.85 -2.87 13.19
C VAL A 27 -9.46 -3.83 12.06
N VAL A 28 -10.17 -3.76 10.93
CA VAL A 28 -9.88 -4.60 9.77
C VAL A 28 -8.50 -4.28 9.17
N TYR A 29 -8.19 -3.00 9.01
CA TYR A 29 -6.89 -2.55 8.50
C TYR A 29 -5.75 -3.07 9.36
N ASN A 30 -5.80 -2.85 10.68
CA ASN A 30 -4.75 -3.27 11.61
C ASN A 30 -4.51 -4.80 11.59
N HIS A 31 -5.57 -5.59 11.43
CA HIS A 31 -5.45 -7.04 11.34
C HIS A 31 -4.66 -7.47 10.10
N TYR A 32 -5.03 -6.93 8.93
CA TYR A 32 -4.38 -7.27 7.67
C TYR A 32 -3.02 -6.62 7.49
N GLU A 33 -2.78 -5.43 8.06
CA GLU A 33 -1.45 -4.78 8.05
C GLU A 33 -0.43 -5.64 8.77
N LYS A 34 -0.81 -6.20 9.94
CA LYS A 34 0.06 -7.15 10.65
C LYS A 34 0.41 -8.36 9.79
N MET A 35 -0.59 -8.99 9.16
CA MET A 35 -0.36 -10.12 8.28
C MET A 35 0.52 -9.75 7.08
N LEU A 36 0.29 -8.57 6.49
CA LEU A 36 1.07 -8.06 5.37
C LEU A 36 2.54 -7.87 5.76
N PHE A 37 2.81 -7.34 6.95
CA PHE A 37 4.17 -7.14 7.44
C PHE A 37 4.86 -8.46 7.76
N ASP A 38 4.13 -9.43 8.33
CA ASP A 38 4.60 -10.80 8.52
C ASP A 38 4.97 -11.45 7.16
N ASP A 39 4.12 -11.29 6.13
CA ASP A 39 4.35 -11.82 4.78
C ASP A 39 5.55 -11.17 4.07
N LEU A 40 5.76 -9.86 4.30
CA LEU A 40 6.89 -9.09 3.76
C LEU A 40 8.18 -9.24 4.59
N GLY A 41 8.12 -9.91 5.74
CA GLY A 41 9.25 -10.10 6.64
C GLY A 41 9.77 -8.81 7.28
N ILE A 42 8.90 -7.82 7.51
CA ILE A 42 9.25 -6.54 8.13
C ILE A 42 8.50 -6.33 9.45
N SER A 43 9.07 -5.52 10.34
CA SER A 43 8.40 -5.08 11.57
C SER A 43 7.73 -3.71 11.39
N GLN A 44 6.76 -3.40 12.26
CA GLN A 44 6.13 -2.08 12.33
C GLN A 44 7.18 -0.98 12.60
N GLU A 45 8.15 -1.27 13.45
CA GLU A 45 9.23 -0.35 13.80
C GLU A 45 10.09 -0.07 12.57
N GLN A 46 10.52 -1.11 11.84
CA GLN A 46 11.31 -0.94 10.61
C GLN A 46 10.58 -0.09 9.56
N TYR A 47 9.27 -0.30 9.40
CA TYR A 47 8.44 0.51 8.52
C TYR A 47 8.41 1.98 8.97
N THR A 48 8.17 2.20 10.26
CA THR A 48 8.05 3.55 10.84
C THR A 48 9.38 4.31 10.80
N GLU A 49 10.49 3.63 11.12
CA GLU A 49 11.85 4.18 11.02
C GLU A 49 12.22 4.51 9.58
N SER A 50 11.85 3.65 8.62
CA SER A 50 12.08 3.93 7.20
C SER A 50 11.32 5.17 6.74
N LEU A 51 10.06 5.33 7.15
CA LEU A 51 9.29 6.54 6.87
C LEU A 51 9.91 7.79 7.49
N ALA A 52 10.35 7.71 8.75
CA ALA A 52 11.01 8.82 9.43
C ALA A 52 12.33 9.22 8.73
N PHE A 53 13.14 8.24 8.34
CA PHE A 53 14.39 8.46 7.60
C PHE A 53 14.17 9.21 6.28
N TYR A 54 13.06 8.92 5.58
CA TYR A 54 12.72 9.56 4.31
C TYR A 54 12.19 10.99 4.45
N VAL A 55 11.69 11.38 5.63
CA VAL A 55 11.36 12.79 5.90
C VAL A 55 12.62 13.65 5.84
N ASP A 56 13.74 13.13 6.34
CA ASP A 56 15.03 13.84 6.35
C ASP A 56 15.76 13.77 5.00
N GLN A 57 15.42 12.80 4.14
CA GLN A 57 16.04 12.55 2.83
C GLN A 57 15.00 12.54 1.71
N ILE A 58 14.41 13.71 1.49
CA ILE A 58 13.30 13.91 0.54
C ILE A 58 13.60 13.41 -0.88
N ASP A 59 14.84 13.55 -1.35
CA ASP A 59 15.23 13.12 -2.71
C ASP A 59 15.16 11.60 -2.87
N GLN A 60 15.55 10.84 -1.83
CA GLN A 60 15.43 9.38 -1.84
C GLN A 60 13.96 8.94 -1.76
N MET A 61 13.17 9.67 -0.97
CA MET A 61 11.73 9.43 -0.88
C MET A 61 11.05 9.64 -2.23
N GLN A 62 11.43 10.69 -2.97
CA GLN A 62 10.85 10.98 -4.28
C GLN A 62 11.07 9.82 -5.25
N GLY A 63 12.30 9.32 -5.38
CA GLY A 63 12.57 8.20 -6.28
C GLY A 63 11.87 6.88 -5.89
N ILE A 64 11.62 6.68 -4.59
CA ILE A 64 10.79 5.55 -4.10
C ILE A 64 9.33 5.79 -4.49
N TYR A 65 8.81 6.98 -4.25
CA TYR A 65 7.41 7.30 -4.48
C TYR A 65 7.06 7.31 -5.97
N ASP A 66 7.96 7.75 -6.84
CA ASP A 66 7.81 7.66 -8.30
C ASP A 66 7.59 6.20 -8.74
N GLN A 67 8.41 5.26 -8.24
CA GLN A 67 8.26 3.84 -8.52
C GLN A 67 6.95 3.25 -7.96
N VAL A 68 6.52 3.71 -6.78
CA VAL A 68 5.24 3.30 -6.17
C VAL A 68 4.08 3.75 -7.06
N VAL A 69 4.07 5.02 -7.49
CA VAL A 69 3.02 5.58 -8.36
C VAL A 69 2.97 4.85 -9.69
N ASP A 70 4.10 4.65 -10.35
CA ASP A 70 4.19 3.92 -11.63
C ASP A 70 3.62 2.51 -11.49
N SER A 71 4.02 1.78 -10.44
CA SER A 71 3.54 0.43 -10.17
C SER A 71 2.03 0.37 -9.92
N LEU A 72 1.48 1.33 -9.17
CA LEU A 72 0.05 1.40 -8.88
C LEU A 72 -0.76 1.74 -10.14
N LEU A 73 -0.26 2.66 -10.98
CA LEU A 73 -0.88 3.00 -12.26
C LEU A 73 -0.92 1.80 -13.20
N ASP A 74 0.16 1.03 -13.27
CA ASP A 74 0.24 -0.15 -14.14
C ASP A 74 -0.66 -1.29 -13.64
N ARG A 75 -0.76 -1.49 -12.32
CA ARG A 75 -1.75 -2.40 -11.71
C ARG A 75 -3.19 -1.95 -12.00
N GLN A 76 -3.48 -0.66 -11.94
CA GLN A 76 -4.80 -0.12 -12.25
C GLN A 76 -5.18 -0.33 -13.71
N LYS A 77 -4.26 -0.02 -14.65
CA LYS A 77 -4.46 -0.27 -16.09
C LYS A 77 -4.74 -1.75 -16.34
N SER A 78 -3.90 -2.64 -15.77
CA SER A 78 -4.04 -4.08 -15.93
C SER A 78 -5.36 -4.63 -15.34
N GLY A 79 -5.80 -4.09 -14.21
CA GLY A 79 -7.11 -4.42 -13.62
C GLY A 79 -8.29 -3.94 -14.46
N ASN A 80 -8.18 -2.78 -15.11
CA ASN A 80 -9.21 -2.25 -16.02
C ASN A 80 -9.30 -3.02 -17.35
N VAL A 81 -8.18 -3.53 -17.87
CA VAL A 81 -8.16 -4.31 -19.13
C VAL A 81 -9.01 -5.59 -19.03
N ASN A 82 -9.12 -6.21 -17.85
CA ASN A 82 -9.95 -7.40 -17.64
C ASN A 82 -11.45 -7.11 -17.45
N SER A 83 -11.88 -5.86 -17.31
CA SER A 83 -13.29 -5.48 -17.12
C SER A 83 -13.99 -5.03 -18.41
N GLY A 84 -13.26 -4.99 -19.54
CA GLY A 84 -13.73 -4.51 -20.84
C GLY A 84 -14.17 -5.58 -21.84
N ASN A 85 -14.27 -6.85 -21.44
CA ASN A 85 -14.70 -7.95 -22.32
C ASN A 85 -15.86 -8.71 -21.67
N ILE A 86 -17.06 -8.14 -21.77
CA ILE A 86 -18.31 -8.88 -21.62
C ILE A 86 -19.15 -8.50 -22.85
N ASN A 87 -19.05 -9.34 -23.88
CA ASN A 87 -20.03 -9.39 -24.98
C ASN A 87 -21.30 -10.07 -24.49
#